data_AF-A0A1S3D5Z6-F1
#
_entry.id   AF-A0A1S3D5Z6-F1
#
_cell.length_a   1.000
_cell.length_b   1.000
_cell.length_c   1.000
_cell.angle_alpha   90.00
_cell.angle_beta   90.00
_cell.angle_gamma   90.00
#
_symmetry.space_group_name_H-M   'P 1'
#
loop_
_entity.id
_entity.type
_entity.pdbx_description
1 polymer ?
#
loop_
_entity_poly.entity_id
_entity_poly.type
_entity_poly.pdbx_seq_one_letter_code
_entity_poly.pdbx_strand_id
1 'polypeptide(L)'
;MTQRSKVVELYKTFLHLGKDYPKGFDYFRLRLKNAFMKNAQVQDPEKIDQMIKHGEFVVKEIQALYMLKKYRTLKQRYYDTEENVTQKLENVEKHAQ
;
A
#
# COMPACT_ATOMS: atom_id res chain seq x y z
N MET A 1 4.94 -11.98 22.98
CA MET A 1 5.97 -11.79 21.94
C MET A 1 6.93 -10.68 22.35
N THR A 2 8.23 -10.87 22.15
CA THR A 2 9.24 -9.81 22.39
C THR A 2 9.13 -8.71 21.33
N GLN A 3 9.59 -7.48 21.65
CA GLN A 3 9.59 -6.36 20.70
C GLN A 3 10.36 -6.71 19.41
N ARG A 4 11.50 -7.40 19.55
CA ARG A 4 12.28 -7.91 18.41
C ARG A 4 11.44 -8.81 17.49
N SER A 5 10.66 -9.73 18.05
CA SER A 5 9.81 -10.62 17.24
C SER A 5 8.74 -9.85 16.48
N LYS A 6 8.10 -8.86 17.13
CA LYS A 6 7.10 -8.00 16.48
C LYS A 6 7.70 -7.22 15.31
N VAL A 7 8.90 -6.65 15.48
CA VAL A 7 9.59 -5.92 14.41
C VAL A 7 9.89 -6.83 13.22
N VAL A 8 10.37 -8.06 13.47
CA VAL A 8 10.65 -9.04 12.41
C VAL A 8 9.38 -9.47 11.68
N GLU A 9 8.30 -9.70 12.41
CA GLU A 9 7.00 -10.03 11.83
C GLU A 9 6.49 -8.89 10.94
N LEU A 10 6.51 -7.66 11.46
CA LEU A 10 6.12 -6.47 10.71
C LEU A 10 6.93 -6.32 9.41
N TYR A 11 8.25 -6.54 9.45
CA TYR A 11 9.10 -6.50 8.26
C TYR A 11 8.69 -7.56 7.22
N LYS A 12 8.39 -8.79 7.66
CA LYS A 12 7.91 -9.86 6.77
C LYS A 12 6.55 -9.52 6.15
N THR A 13 5.63 -8.96 6.94
CA THR A 13 4.32 -8.51 6.48
C THR A 13 4.46 -7.45 5.39
N PHE A 14 5.33 -6.45 5.59
CA PHE A 14 5.61 -5.46 4.56
C PHE A 14 6.20 -6.07 3.29
N LEU A 15 7.16 -7.00 3.41
CA LEU A 15 7.71 -7.68 2.23
C LEU A 15 6.65 -8.46 1.45
N HIS A 16 5.70 -9.09 2.14
CA HIS A 16 4.59 -9.77 1.48
C HIS A 16 3.71 -8.77 0.70
N LEU A 17 3.29 -7.67 1.34
CA LEU A 17 2.49 -6.63 0.71
C LEU A 17 3.22 -5.91 -0.43
N GLY A 18 4.55 -5.82 -0.36
CA GLY A 18 5.37 -5.16 -1.37
C GLY A 18 5.43 -5.88 -2.72
N LYS A 19 5.01 -7.14 -2.82
CA LYS A 19 5.08 -7.92 -4.06
C LYS A 19 4.24 -7.32 -5.19
N ASP A 20 3.06 -6.79 -4.84
CA ASP A 20 2.12 -6.20 -5.79
C ASP A 20 2.27 -4.68 -5.92
N TYR A 21 3.40 -4.13 -5.45
CA TYR A 21 3.62 -2.70 -5.43
C TYR A 21 3.77 -2.15 -6.87
N PRO A 22 3.12 -1.02 -7.24
CA PRO A 22 3.07 -0.55 -8.63
C PRO A 22 4.43 -0.26 -9.27
N LYS A 23 5.44 0.13 -8.48
CA LYS A 23 6.80 0.41 -8.96
C LYS A 23 7.73 -0.82 -8.92
N GLY A 24 7.18 -2.00 -8.64
CA GLY A 24 7.91 -3.25 -8.52
C GLY A 24 8.41 -3.56 -7.10
N PHE A 25 8.68 -4.84 -6.88
CA PHE A 25 9.08 -5.38 -5.58
C PHE A 25 10.44 -4.84 -5.10
N ASP A 26 11.44 -4.76 -5.99
CA ASP A 26 12.78 -4.30 -5.60
C ASP A 26 12.79 -2.84 -5.14
N TYR A 27 12.01 -1.99 -5.82
CA TYR A 27 11.81 -0.60 -5.41
C TYR A 27 11.25 -0.52 -3.99
N PHE A 28 10.19 -1.29 -3.71
CA PHE A 28 9.59 -1.33 -2.38
C PHE A 28 10.55 -1.88 -1.33
N ARG A 29 11.21 -3.01 -1.63
CA ARG A 29 12.13 -3.71 -0.72
C ARG A 29 13.29 -2.84 -0.30
N LEU A 30 13.90 -2.10 -1.23
CA LEU A 30 14.99 -1.17 -0.94
C LEU A 30 14.54 -0.06 0.02
N ARG A 31 13.37 0.53 -0.23
CA ARG A 31 12.81 1.60 0.60
C ARG A 31 12.44 1.10 1.99
N LEU A 32 11.84 -0.08 2.08
CA LEU A 32 11.51 -0.74 3.34
C LEU A 32 12.78 -1.01 4.16
N LYS A 33 13.80 -1.62 3.55
CA LYS A 33 15.09 -1.87 4.21
C LYS A 33 15.69 -0.58 4.75
N ASN A 34 15.73 0.47 3.94
CA ASN A 34 16.28 1.76 4.36
C ASN A 34 15.50 2.37 5.54
N ALA A 35 14.17 2.25 5.57
CA ALA A 35 13.35 2.74 6.67
C ALA A 35 13.64 2.02 8.00
N PHE A 36 13.81 0.69 7.97
CA PHE A 36 14.15 -0.08 9.17
C PHE A 36 15.60 0.18 9.61
N MET A 37 16.54 0.25 8.66
CA MET A 37 17.96 0.52 8.97
C MET A 37 18.19 1.90 9.60
N LYS A 38 17.44 2.93 9.18
CA LYS A 38 17.48 4.27 9.79
C LYS A 38 17.14 4.26 11.28
N ASN A 39 16.37 3.27 11.74
CA ASN A 39 15.90 3.18 13.12
C ASN A 39 16.53 2.01 13.89
N ALA A 40 17.56 1.37 13.34
CA ALA A 40 18.18 0.17 13.93
C ALA A 40 18.84 0.42 15.29
N GLN A 41 19.24 1.66 15.57
CA GLN A 41 19.92 2.06 16.82
C GLN A 41 18.96 2.58 17.90
N VAL A 42 17.65 2.55 17.67
CA VAL A 42 16.66 2.96 18.67
C VAL A 42 16.60 1.87 19.75
N GLN A 43 16.90 2.23 20.99
CA GLN A 43 16.92 1.30 22.14
C GLN A 43 15.78 1.55 23.14
N ASP A 44 15.13 2.72 23.06
CA ASP A 44 14.02 3.07 23.93
C ASP A 44 12.78 2.18 23.67
N PRO A 45 12.34 1.37 24.65
CA PRO A 45 11.22 0.45 24.49
C PRO A 45 9.90 1.13 24.10
N GLU A 46 9.59 2.31 24.66
CA GLU A 46 8.34 3.00 24.37
C GLU A 46 8.31 3.49 22.93
N LYS A 47 9.43 4.06 22.48
CA LYS A 47 9.61 4.50 21.10
C LYS A 47 9.50 3.35 20.11
N ILE A 48 10.09 2.18 20.43
CA ILE A 48 9.97 0.98 19.59
C ILE A 48 8.51 0.57 19.44
N ASP A 49 7.74 0.53 20.53
CA ASP A 49 6.32 0.16 20.47
C ASP A 49 5.48 1.19 19.69
N GLN A 50 5.78 2.48 19.79
CA GLN A 50 5.14 3.51 18.96
C GLN A 50 5.44 3.32 17.47
N MET A 51 6.68 3.01 17.12
CA MET A 51 7.09 2.78 15.73
C MET A 51 6.46 1.51 15.15
N ILE A 52 6.33 0.45 15.96
CA ILE A 52 5.61 -0.77 15.57
C ILE A 52 4.15 -0.44 15.28
N LYS A 53 3.45 0.28 16.18
CA LYS A 53 2.06 0.70 15.98
C LYS A 53 1.88 1.54 14.72
N HIS A 54 2.82 2.46 14.46
CA HIS A 54 2.81 3.24 13.23
C HIS A 54 2.96 2.35 11.98
N GLY A 55 3.87 1.37 12.01
CA GLY A 55 4.01 0.40 10.93
C GLY A 55 2.75 -0.45 10.70
N GLU A 56 2.10 -0.92 11.76
CA GLU A 56 0.82 -1.64 11.68
C GLU A 56 -0.30 -0.79 11.06
N PHE A 57 -0.32 0.51 11.34
CA PHE A 57 -1.24 1.44 10.69
C PHE A 57 -0.97 1.52 9.18
N VAL A 58 0.30 1.71 8.77
CA VAL A 58 0.68 1.78 7.35
C VAL A 58 0.36 0.48 6.61
N VAL A 59 0.51 -0.68 7.26
CA VAL A 59 0.08 -1.98 6.71
C VAL A 59 -1.40 -1.95 6.31
N LYS A 60 -2.27 -1.43 7.18
CA LYS A 60 -3.72 -1.32 6.91
C LYS A 60 -4.01 -0.35 5.77
N GLU A 61 -3.29 0.76 5.67
CA GLU A 61 -3.43 1.71 4.57
C GLU A 61 -3.08 1.05 3.22
N ILE A 62 -1.97 0.32 3.14
CA ILE A 62 -1.57 -0.38 1.92
C ILE A 62 -2.63 -1.42 1.51
N GLN A 63 -3.14 -2.18 2.47
CA GLN A 63 -4.24 -3.14 2.23
C GLN A 63 -5.50 -2.43 1.71
N ALA A 64 -5.89 -1.31 2.31
CA ALA A 64 -7.03 -0.53 1.87
C ALA A 64 -6.85 -0.01 0.44
N LEU A 65 -5.65 0.46 0.07
CA LEU A 65 -5.34 0.88 -1.29
C LEU A 65 -5.43 -0.28 -2.30
N TYR A 66 -4.97 -1.48 -1.93
CA TYR A 66 -5.14 -2.67 -2.77
C TYR A 66 -6.62 -3.06 -2.95
N MET A 67 -7.42 -3.01 -1.87
CA MET A 67 -8.86 -3.25 -1.97
C MET A 67 -9.57 -2.20 -2.83
N LEU A 68 -9.18 -0.92 -2.72
CA LEU A 68 -9.71 0.15 -3.55
C LEU A 68 -9.37 -0.05 -5.03
N LYS A 69 -8.14 -0.45 -5.35
CA LYS A 69 -7.74 -0.81 -6.73
C LYS A 69 -8.59 -1.97 -7.27
N LYS A 70 -8.79 -3.02 -6.46
CA LYS A 70 -9.64 -4.16 -6.81
C LYS A 70 -11.09 -3.73 -7.06
N TYR A 71 -11.65 -2.92 -6.16
CA TYR A 71 -13.00 -2.38 -6.29
C TYR A 71 -13.16 -1.55 -7.56
N ARG A 72 -12.23 -0.63 -7.86
CA ARG A 72 -12.26 0.18 -9.09
C ARG A 72 -12.29 -0.69 -10.34
N THR A 73 -11.47 -1.74 -10.36
CA THR A 73 -11.41 -2.69 -11.49
C THR A 73 -12.73 -3.47 -11.65
N LEU A 74 -13.32 -3.96 -10.56
CA LEU A 74 -14.61 -4.65 -10.59
C LEU A 74 -15.74 -3.71 -10.99
N LYS A 75 -15.77 -2.49 -10.45
CA LYS A 75 -16.77 -1.48 -10.80
C LYS A 75 -16.76 -1.20 -12.30
N GLN A 76 -15.58 -0.99 -12.87
CA GLN A 76 -15.41 -0.75 -14.30
C GLN A 76 -15.89 -1.95 -15.15
N ARG A 77 -15.63 -3.19 -14.71
CA ARG A 77 -16.00 -4.38 -15.48
C ARG A 77 -17.50 -4.69 -15.47
N TYR A 78 -18.16 -4.48 -14.33
CA TYR A 78 -19.54 -4.97 -14.12
C TYR A 78 -20.60 -3.87 -14.06
N TYR A 79 -20.22 -2.61 -13.83
CA TYR A 79 -21.16 -1.51 -13.59
C TYR A 79 -21.00 -0.30 -14.53
N ASP A 80 -19.93 -0.23 -15.34
CA ASP A 80 -19.91 0.68 -16.49
C ASP A 80 -20.84 0.07 -17.57
N THR A 81 -22.15 0.31 -17.44
CA THR A 81 -23.15 0.04 -18.48
C THR A 81 -22.92 0.92 -19.71
N GLU A 82 -23.45 0.52 -20.87
CA GLU A 82 -23.25 1.22 -22.16
C GLU A 82 -23.48 2.74 -22.06
N GLU A 83 -24.49 3.21 -21.30
CA GLU A 83 -24.73 4.64 -21.02
C GLU A 83 -23.56 5.38 -20.39
N ASN A 84 -22.84 4.75 -19.45
CA ASN A 84 -21.69 5.36 -18.78
C ASN A 84 -20.44 5.40 -19.69
N VAL A 85 -20.35 4.49 -20.65
CA VAL A 85 -19.29 4.48 -21.67
C VAL A 85 -19.53 5.59 -22.69
N THR A 86 -20.78 5.74 -23.16
CA THR A 86 -21.15 6.81 -24.09
C THR A 86 -20.91 8.20 -23.50
N GLN A 87 -21.30 8.43 -22.24
CA GLN A 87 -21.03 9.69 -21.54
C GLN A 87 -19.53 9.93 -21.31
N LYS A 88 -18.73 8.89 -21.05
CA LYS A 88 -17.25 9.04 -20.95
C LYS A 88 -16.63 9.42 -22.30
N LEU A 89 -17.08 8.80 -23.39
CA LEU A 89 -16.58 9.09 -24.75
C LEU A 89 -16.91 10.53 -25.17
N GLU A 90 -18.16 10.96 -24.99
CA GLU A 90 -18.58 12.34 -25.30
C GLU A 90 -17.79 13.39 -24.49
N ASN A 91 -17.50 13.09 -23.22
CA ASN A 91 -16.73 14.01 -22.37
C ASN A 91 -15.26 14.09 -22.78
N VAL A 92 -14.67 13.01 -23.30
CA VAL A 92 -13.30 13.00 -23.82
C VAL A 92 -13.20 13.81 -25.12
N GLU A 93 -14.17 13.65 -26.03
CA GLU A 93 -14.21 14.40 -27.29
C GLU A 93 -14.39 15.91 -27.09
N LYS A 94 -15.21 16.32 -26.11
CA LYS A 94 -15.42 17.73 -25.76
C LYS A 94 -14.19 18.45 -25.19
N HIS A 95 -13.25 17.71 -24.62
CA HIS A 95 -12.01 18.29 -24.05
C HIS A 95 -10.81 18.20 -25.00
N ALA A 96 -10.98 17.58 -26.17
CA ALA A 96 -9.95 17.47 -27.20
C ALA A 96 -10.08 18.55 -28.30
N GLN A 97 -11.14 19.37 -28.26
CA GLN A 97 -11.34 20.57 -29.08
C GLN A 97 -10.94 21.82 -28.29
#